data_AF-A0A7K2BV23-F1
#
_entry.id   AF-A0A7K2BV23-F1
#
_cell.length_a   1.000
_cell.length_b   1.000
_cell.length_c   1.000
_cell.angle_alpha   90.00
_cell.angle_beta   90.00
_cell.angle_gamma   90.00
#
_symmetry.space_group_name_H-M   'P 1'
#
loop_
_entity.id
_entity.type
_entity.pdbx_description
1 polymer ?
#
loop_
_entity_poly.entity_id
_entity_poly.type
_entity_poly.pdbx_seq_one_letter_code
_entity_poly.pdbx_strand_id
1 'polypeptide(L)'
;QGVGIVHGDYRLDNCIMAADGSVAAVLDWELCTLGDVLIDVAGLVTWWGDAERGKGRLADMPTTVEGFGNPADVLERYSRLSDRDLSSLDWYVALQFWRVACIIEGVRVRHTAGAMGDSQHYDDTGARMFIDYSLARCTEALDSAA
;
A
#
# COMPACT_ATOMS: atom_id res chain seq x y z
N GLN A 1 -12.35 -10.01 15.23
CA GLN A 1 -12.16 -8.68 14.59
C GLN A 1 -13.54 -8.06 14.29
N GLY A 2 -13.64 -6.75 14.04
CA GLY A 2 -14.90 -6.01 13.89
C GLY A 2 -14.73 -4.68 13.14
N VAL A 3 -15.84 -4.06 12.72
CA VAL A 3 -15.88 -2.88 11.83
C VAL A 3 -15.32 -1.63 12.52
N GLY A 4 -14.45 -0.90 11.82
CA GLY A 4 -13.91 0.39 12.24
C GLY A 4 -13.76 1.36 11.07
N ILE A 5 -13.25 2.56 11.36
CA ILE A 5 -12.89 3.53 10.33
C ILE A 5 -11.64 3.02 9.62
N VAL A 6 -11.72 2.98 8.29
CA VAL A 6 -10.61 2.71 7.37
C VAL A 6 -10.35 4.01 6.64
N HIS A 7 -9.11 4.48 6.67
CA HIS A 7 -8.64 5.63 5.92
C HIS A 7 -8.67 5.36 4.42
N GLY A 8 -8.23 4.15 4.01
CA GLY A 8 -8.22 3.69 2.62
C GLY A 8 -6.92 3.98 1.87
N ASP A 9 -6.18 5.00 2.30
CA ASP A 9 -4.82 5.29 1.83
C ASP A 9 -3.89 5.73 2.98
N TYR A 10 -3.83 4.95 4.07
CA TYR A 10 -3.01 5.30 5.23
C TYR A 10 -1.53 5.03 4.98
N ARG A 11 -0.77 6.09 4.73
CA ARG A 11 0.67 6.05 4.43
C ARG A 11 1.36 7.32 4.93
N LEU A 12 2.67 7.24 5.16
CA LEU A 12 3.44 8.32 5.80
C LEU A 12 3.38 9.66 5.05
N ASP A 13 3.25 9.65 3.73
CA ASP A 13 3.09 10.84 2.90
C ASP A 13 1.73 11.52 3.03
N ASN A 14 0.72 10.82 3.55
CA ASN A 14 -0.56 11.39 3.96
C ASN A 14 -0.56 11.84 5.44
N CYS A 15 0.59 11.82 6.11
CA CYS A 15 0.73 12.30 7.48
C CYS A 15 1.56 13.60 7.53
N ILE A 16 1.03 14.61 8.22
CA ILE A 16 1.82 15.77 8.63
C ILE A 16 2.57 15.41 9.91
N MET A 17 3.89 15.49 9.88
CA MET A 17 4.74 15.22 11.05
C MET A 17 5.04 16.51 11.82
N ALA A 18 4.93 16.46 13.14
CA ALA A 18 5.41 17.51 14.03
C ALA A 18 6.93 17.46 14.19
N ALA A 19 7.52 18.54 14.74
CA ALA A 19 8.96 18.64 14.94
C ALA A 19 9.54 17.57 15.88
N ASP A 20 8.72 16.99 16.76
CA ASP A 20 9.09 15.90 17.66
C ASP A 20 8.92 14.49 17.05
N GLY A 21 8.50 14.41 15.78
CA GLY A 21 8.26 13.16 15.08
C GLY A 21 6.90 12.51 15.33
N SER A 22 6.00 13.16 16.08
CA SER A 22 4.60 12.71 16.21
C SER A 22 3.77 13.07 14.96
N VAL A 23 2.69 12.33 14.73
CA VAL A 23 1.72 12.66 13.65
C VAL A 23 0.83 13.81 14.14
N ALA A 24 0.95 14.97 13.50
CA ALA A 24 0.13 16.15 13.79
C ALA A 24 -1.23 16.11 13.11
N ALA A 25 -1.30 15.56 11.90
CA ALA A 25 -2.55 15.39 11.15
C ALA A 25 -2.45 14.23 10.14
N VAL A 26 -3.59 13.62 9.84
CA VAL A 26 -3.75 12.64 8.75
C VAL A 26 -4.63 13.28 7.68
N LEU A 27 -4.16 13.27 6.43
CA LEU A 27 -4.76 13.93 5.28
C LEU A 27 -5.36 12.90 4.31
N ASP A 28 -6.10 13.39 3.31
CA ASP A 28 -6.58 12.61 2.17
C ASP A 28 -7.57 11.47 2.50
N TRP A 29 -8.66 11.86 3.18
CA TRP A 29 -9.73 10.97 3.60
C TRP A 29 -10.73 10.61 2.48
N GLU A 30 -10.44 10.88 1.20
CA GLU A 30 -11.42 10.70 0.12
C GLU A 30 -11.81 9.23 -0.12
N LEU A 31 -10.95 8.29 0.30
CA LEU A 31 -11.19 6.85 0.20
C LEU A 31 -11.70 6.23 1.51
N CYS A 32 -12.03 7.05 2.50
CA CYS A 32 -12.40 6.54 3.81
C CYS A 32 -13.72 5.78 3.79
N THR A 33 -13.82 4.76 4.65
CA THR A 33 -15.02 3.94 4.76
C THR A 33 -15.11 3.26 6.12
N LEU A 34 -16.21 2.55 6.37
CA LEU A 34 -16.32 1.60 7.46
C LEU A 34 -16.00 0.19 6.94
N GLY A 35 -15.04 -0.50 7.57
CA GLY A 35 -14.59 -1.82 7.13
C GLY A 35 -13.72 -2.53 8.16
N ASP A 36 -13.04 -3.58 7.74
CA ASP A 36 -12.00 -4.19 8.56
C ASP A 36 -10.74 -3.30 8.56
N VAL A 37 -10.32 -2.89 9.75
CA VAL A 37 -9.17 -1.99 9.97
C VAL A 37 -7.85 -2.59 9.50
N LEU A 38 -7.77 -3.91 9.32
CA LEU A 38 -6.57 -4.56 8.77
C LEU A 38 -6.26 -4.12 7.33
N ILE A 39 -7.25 -3.57 6.61
CA ILE A 39 -7.02 -3.00 5.28
C ILE A 39 -5.95 -1.90 5.33
N ASP A 40 -6.01 -0.99 6.29
CA ASP A 40 -5.01 0.09 6.42
C ASP A 40 -3.66 -0.43 6.91
N VAL A 41 -3.66 -1.41 7.81
CA VAL A 41 -2.40 -2.04 8.29
C VAL A 41 -1.69 -2.71 7.13
N ALA A 42 -2.42 -3.48 6.31
CA ALA A 42 -1.90 -4.09 5.11
C ALA A 42 -1.43 -3.04 4.10
N GLY A 43 -2.21 -1.98 3.88
CA GLY A 43 -1.84 -0.87 3.00
C GLY A 43 -0.51 -0.24 3.41
N LEU A 44 -0.34 0.04 4.70
CA LEU A 44 0.89 0.61 5.24
C LEU A 44 2.09 -0.30 4.96
N VAL A 45 2.01 -1.60 5.26
CA VAL A 45 3.14 -2.53 5.06
C VAL A 45 3.38 -2.90 3.60
N THR A 46 2.37 -2.84 2.73
CA THR A 46 2.53 -3.02 1.29
C THR A 46 3.46 -1.96 0.68
N TRP A 47 3.42 -0.73 1.20
CA TRP A 47 4.27 0.37 0.76
C TRP A 47 5.50 0.60 1.64
N TRP A 48 5.65 -0.17 2.72
CA TRP A 48 6.79 -0.07 3.61
C TRP A 48 7.98 -0.80 2.97
N GLY A 49 8.95 -0.03 2.50
CA GLY A 49 10.18 -0.57 1.96
C GLY A 49 10.93 -1.41 2.99
N ASP A 50 11.60 -2.45 2.49
CA ASP A 50 12.46 -3.33 3.26
C ASP A 50 13.85 -3.32 2.61
N ALA A 51 14.86 -2.80 3.30
CA ALA A 51 16.21 -2.71 2.77
C ALA A 51 16.88 -4.09 2.57
N GLU A 52 16.45 -5.11 3.30
CA GLU A 52 17.02 -6.46 3.24
C GLU A 52 16.27 -7.39 2.27
N ARG A 53 14.98 -7.14 2.06
CA ARG A 53 14.11 -8.00 1.22
C ARG A 53 13.55 -7.31 -0.02
N GLY A 54 13.71 -6.00 -0.13
CA GLY A 54 13.15 -5.19 -1.21
C GLY A 54 13.76 -5.51 -2.57
N LYS A 55 12.90 -5.70 -3.57
CA LYS A 55 13.27 -5.70 -4.99
C LYS A 55 12.35 -4.72 -5.72
N GLY A 56 12.89 -4.01 -6.71
CA GLY A 56 12.12 -3.03 -7.49
C GLY A 56 11.70 -1.81 -6.66
N ARG A 57 10.53 -1.24 -6.94
CA ARG A 57 10.09 0.06 -6.38
C ARG A 57 10.02 0.15 -4.85
N LEU A 58 9.90 -0.98 -4.16
CA LEU A 58 9.90 -1.01 -2.69
C LEU A 58 11.30 -0.89 -2.07
N ALA A 59 12.36 -1.16 -2.84
CA ALA A 59 13.74 -1.00 -2.37
C ALA A 59 14.17 0.47 -2.27
N ASP A 60 13.53 1.35 -3.04
CA ASP A 60 13.86 2.79 -3.13
C ASP A 60 12.95 3.67 -2.26
N MET A 61 12.16 3.07 -1.36
CA MET A 61 11.24 3.82 -0.49
C MET A 61 12.00 4.52 0.64
N PRO A 62 11.60 5.74 1.07
CA PRO A 62 12.27 6.44 2.17
C PRO A 62 12.36 5.64 3.48
N THR A 63 11.47 4.67 3.68
CA THR A 63 11.49 3.76 4.84
C THR A 63 12.62 2.73 4.82
N THR A 64 13.45 2.67 3.77
CA THR A 64 14.67 1.85 3.73
C THR A 64 15.89 2.58 4.28
N VAL A 65 15.78 3.88 4.58
CA VAL A 65 16.85 4.67 5.18
C VAL A 65 17.12 4.21 6.61
N GLU A 66 18.40 4.22 7.02
CA GLU A 66 18.81 3.89 8.38
C GLU A 66 18.00 4.66 9.44
N GLY A 67 17.53 3.94 10.46
CA GLY A 67 16.68 4.47 11.53
C GLY A 67 15.20 4.14 11.38
N PHE A 68 14.74 3.78 10.17
CA PHE A 68 13.42 3.16 10.00
C PHE A 68 13.47 1.67 10.36
N GLY A 69 12.40 1.18 10.99
CA GLY A 69 12.18 -0.26 11.17
C GLY A 69 11.76 -0.93 9.86
N ASN A 70 11.87 -2.25 9.82
CA ASN A 70 11.35 -3.06 8.72
C ASN A 70 9.81 -3.29 8.90
N PRO A 71 9.12 -3.88 7.90
CA PRO A 71 7.68 -4.14 8.01
C PRO A 71 7.29 -5.00 9.22
N ALA A 72 8.11 -5.96 9.65
CA ALA A 72 7.83 -6.79 10.82
C ALA A 72 7.86 -5.97 12.13
N ASP A 73 8.75 -4.97 12.23
CA ASP A 73 8.81 -4.06 13.38
C ASP A 73 7.51 -3.22 13.48
N VAL A 74 6.97 -2.80 12.33
CA VAL A 74 5.69 -2.07 12.26
C VAL A 74 4.54 -2.95 12.76
N LEU A 75 4.49 -4.20 12.31
CA LEU A 75 3.45 -5.17 12.71
C LEU A 75 3.56 -5.56 14.19
N GLU A 76 4.78 -5.75 14.70
CA GLU A 76 5.00 -6.01 16.12
C GLU A 76 4.52 -4.82 16.97
N ARG A 77 4.82 -3.59 16.56
CA ARG A 77 4.34 -2.40 17.27
C ARG A 77 2.82 -2.31 17.27
N TYR A 78 2.17 -2.63 16.14
CA TYR A 78 0.71 -2.61 16.02
C TYR A 78 0.05 -3.69 16.88
N SER A 79 0.59 -4.91 16.92
CA SER A 79 0.06 -6.01 17.73
C SER A 79 0.25 -5.79 19.23
N ARG A 80 1.30 -5.08 19.65
CA ARG A 80 1.49 -4.68 21.06
C ARG A 80 0.49 -3.63 21.54
N LEU A 81 -0.04 -2.80 20.64
CA LEU A 81 -0.92 -1.67 20.96
C LEU A 81 -2.39 -1.94 20.65
N SER A 82 -2.73 -3.11 20.10
CA SER A 82 -4.10 -3.47 19.73
C SER A 82 -4.37 -4.95 19.96
N ASP A 83 -5.61 -5.30 20.29
CA ASP A 83 -6.05 -6.69 20.42
C ASP A 83 -6.44 -7.32 19.06
N ARG A 84 -5.90 -6.78 17.96
CA ARG A 84 -6.24 -7.22 16.61
C ARG A 84 -5.36 -8.40 16.22
N ASP A 85 -6.01 -9.51 15.87
CA ASP A 85 -5.34 -10.64 15.25
C ASP A 85 -4.81 -10.23 13.87
N LEU A 86 -3.54 -10.53 13.59
CA LEU A 86 -2.88 -10.26 12.32
C LEU A 86 -2.66 -11.53 11.49
N SER A 87 -3.15 -12.69 11.94
CA SER A 87 -2.97 -13.98 11.26
C SER A 87 -3.43 -13.99 9.80
N SER A 88 -4.43 -13.16 9.47
CA SER A 88 -4.99 -13.05 8.12
C SER A 88 -4.45 -11.88 7.31
N LEU A 89 -3.39 -11.19 7.79
CA LEU A 89 -2.90 -9.96 7.17
C LEU A 89 -2.44 -10.17 5.72
N ASP A 90 -1.86 -11.33 5.40
CA ASP A 90 -1.38 -11.63 4.04
C ASP A 90 -2.50 -11.63 3.00
N TRP A 91 -3.73 -12.01 3.38
CA TRP A 91 -4.91 -11.86 2.52
C TRP A 91 -5.20 -10.38 2.21
N TYR A 92 -5.08 -9.51 3.21
CA TYR A 92 -5.27 -8.07 3.02
C TYR A 92 -4.12 -7.46 2.20
N VAL A 93 -2.88 -7.92 2.37
CA VAL A 93 -1.74 -7.51 1.53
C VAL A 93 -1.99 -7.89 0.07
N ALA A 94 -2.48 -9.10 -0.19
CA ALA A 94 -2.89 -9.52 -1.53
C ALA A 94 -3.97 -8.59 -2.11
N LEU A 95 -5.00 -8.27 -1.31
CA LEU A 95 -6.05 -7.33 -1.71
C LEU A 95 -5.49 -5.96 -2.09
N GLN A 96 -4.50 -5.44 -1.36
CA GLN A 96 -3.87 -4.16 -1.68
C GLN A 96 -3.13 -4.20 -3.02
N PHE A 97 -2.34 -5.25 -3.28
CA PHE A 97 -1.67 -5.40 -4.56
C PHE A 97 -2.66 -5.55 -5.72
N TRP A 98 -3.73 -6.33 -5.55
CA TRP A 98 -4.80 -6.42 -6.55
C TRP A 98 -5.47 -5.06 -6.81
N ARG A 99 -5.78 -4.32 -5.75
CA ARG A 99 -6.38 -2.97 -5.86
C ARG A 99 -5.47 -2.02 -6.64
N VAL A 100 -4.15 -2.04 -6.39
CA VAL A 100 -3.18 -1.23 -7.14
C VAL A 100 -3.19 -1.61 -8.62
N ALA A 101 -3.19 -2.90 -8.95
CA ALA A 101 -3.28 -3.36 -10.34
C ALA A 101 -4.54 -2.80 -11.03
N CYS A 102 -5.70 -2.84 -10.36
CA CYS A 102 -6.95 -2.27 -10.89
C CYS A 102 -6.89 -0.75 -11.08
N ILE A 103 -6.29 0.00 -10.15
CA ILE A 103 -6.14 1.45 -10.25
C ILE A 103 -5.29 1.81 -11.47
N ILE A 104 -4.14 1.14 -11.63
CA ILE A 104 -3.21 1.38 -12.73
C ILE A 104 -3.83 0.99 -14.06
N GLU A 105 -4.56 -0.12 -14.12
CA GLU A 105 -5.33 -0.51 -15.31
C GLU A 105 -6.39 0.53 -15.66
N GLY A 106 -7.11 1.06 -14.67
CA GLY A 106 -8.09 2.13 -14.88
C GLY A 106 -7.47 3.44 -15.38
N VAL A 107 -6.25 3.79 -14.93
CA VAL A 107 -5.48 4.91 -15.49
C VAL A 107 -5.09 4.62 -16.94
N ARG A 108 -4.55 3.42 -17.21
CA ARG A 108 -4.11 2.98 -18.53
C ARG A 108 -5.24 3.05 -19.56
N VAL A 109 -6.42 2.51 -19.22
CA VAL A 109 -7.61 2.51 -20.10
C VAL A 109 -8.09 3.94 -20.39
N ARG A 110 -8.17 4.82 -19.37
CA ARG A 110 -8.58 6.22 -19.59
C ARG A 110 -7.60 6.97 -20.50
N HIS A 111 -6.31 6.69 -20.36
CA HIS A 111 -5.29 7.32 -21.19
C HIS A 111 -5.35 6.84 -22.64
N THR A 112 -5.49 5.53 -22.87
CA THR A 112 -5.68 4.95 -24.21
C THR A 112 -6.98 5.41 -24.87
N ALA A 113 -8.01 5.75 -24.07
CA ALA A 113 -9.26 6.32 -24.55
C ALA A 113 -9.19 7.85 -24.83
N GLY A 114 -8.02 8.48 -24.66
CA GLY A 114 -7.82 9.92 -24.93
C GLY A 114 -8.39 10.86 -23.85
N ALA A 115 -8.80 10.35 -22.70
CA ALA A 115 -9.44 11.14 -21.65
C ALA A 115 -8.46 11.99 -20.80
N MET A 116 -7.15 11.83 -20.98
CA MET A 116 -6.09 12.53 -20.22
C MET A 116 -5.38 13.64 -21.02
N GLY A 117 -5.93 14.03 -22.18
CA GLY A 117 -5.33 15.01 -23.08
C GLY A 117 -4.57 14.38 -24.24
N ASP A 118 -4.14 15.23 -25.19
CA ASP A 118 -3.60 14.80 -26.48
C ASP A 118 -2.13 14.36 -26.35
N SER A 119 -1.90 13.17 -25.79
CA SER A 119 -0.60 12.52 -25.80
C SER A 119 -0.46 11.75 -27.12
N GLN A 120 0.04 12.41 -28.16
CA GLN A 120 0.50 11.67 -29.34
C GLN A 120 1.62 10.73 -28.88
N HIS A 121 1.31 9.43 -28.75
CA HIS A 121 2.14 8.32 -28.23
C HIS A 121 2.16 8.15 -26.71
N TYR A 122 1.05 7.69 -26.13
CA TYR A 122 1.09 7.05 -24.81
C TYR A 122 1.82 5.71 -24.89
N ASP A 123 2.96 5.59 -24.23
CA ASP A 123 3.62 4.32 -23.98
C ASP A 123 3.06 3.70 -22.69
N ASP A 124 2.30 2.60 -22.83
CA ASP A 124 1.68 1.90 -21.70
C ASP A 124 2.57 0.80 -21.10
N THR A 125 3.81 0.64 -21.57
CA THR A 125 4.75 -0.41 -21.12
C THR A 125 4.96 -0.36 -19.61
N GLY A 126 5.21 0.84 -19.06
CA GLY A 126 5.41 1.02 -17.62
C GLY A 126 4.18 0.65 -16.79
N ALA A 127 2.98 0.97 -17.28
CA ALA A 127 1.73 0.62 -16.62
C ALA A 127 1.53 -0.91 -16.62
N ARG A 128 1.75 -1.58 -17.75
CA ARG A 128 1.65 -3.04 -17.86
C ARG A 128 2.63 -3.76 -16.94
N MET A 129 3.90 -3.36 -16.96
CA MET A 129 4.92 -3.93 -16.08
C MET A 129 4.53 -3.79 -14.60
N PHE A 130 3.95 -2.66 -14.22
CA PHE A 130 3.53 -2.44 -12.83
C PHE A 130 2.27 -3.23 -12.46
N ILE A 131 1.32 -3.39 -13.38
CA ILE A 131 0.16 -4.30 -13.22
C ILE A 131 0.64 -5.74 -13.00
N ASP A 132 1.53 -6.25 -13.87
CA ASP A 132 2.04 -7.61 -13.77
C ASP A 132 2.81 -7.83 -12.46
N TYR A 133 3.63 -6.85 -12.06
CA TYR A 133 4.32 -6.85 -10.77
C TYR A 133 3.33 -6.93 -9.59
N SER A 134 2.30 -6.08 -9.59
CA SER A 134 1.28 -6.08 -8.55
C SER A 134 0.51 -7.39 -8.51
N LEU A 135 0.13 -7.96 -9.65
CA LEU A 135 -0.56 -9.25 -9.68
C LEU A 135 0.33 -10.41 -9.21
N ALA A 136 1.62 -10.41 -9.55
CA ALA A 136 2.57 -11.40 -9.03
C ALA A 136 2.68 -11.32 -7.49
N ARG A 137 2.81 -10.12 -6.94
CA ARG A 137 2.86 -9.89 -5.49
C ARG A 137 1.55 -10.26 -4.78
N CYS A 138 0.41 -10.06 -5.44
CA CYS A 138 -0.89 -10.51 -4.96
C CYS A 138 -0.92 -12.03 -4.78
N THR A 139 -0.52 -12.78 -5.82
CA THR A 139 -0.47 -14.25 -5.77
C THR A 139 0.50 -14.75 -4.69
N GLU A 140 1.71 -14.19 -4.60
CA GLU A 140 2.68 -14.57 -3.57
C GLU A 140 2.15 -14.36 -2.13
N ALA A 141 1.39 -13.29 -1.91
CA ALA A 141 0.74 -13.02 -0.62
C ALA A 141 -0.42 -13.99 -0.34
N LEU A 142 -1.23 -14.34 -1.34
CA LEU A 142 -2.30 -15.35 -1.19
C LEU A 142 -1.73 -16.74 -0.88
N ASP A 143 -0.64 -17.13 -1.53
CA ASP A 143 0.02 -18.42 -1.28
C ASP A 143 0.60 -18.49 0.14
N SER A 144 1.00 -17.35 0.71
CA SER A 144 1.48 -17.27 2.10
C SER A 144 0.33 -17.30 3.12
N ALA A 145 -0.87 -16.94 2.70
CA ALA A 145 -2.08 -16.93 3.54
C ALA A 145 -2.81 -18.29 3.60
N ALA A 146 -2.41 -19.26 2.75
CA ALA A 146 -3.04 -20.58 2.61
C ALA A 146 -2.38 -21.65 3.50
#